data_AF-A0A1Q7QZX7-F1
#
_entry.id   AF-A0A1Q7QZX7-F1
#
_cell.length_a   1.000
_cell.length_b   1.000
_cell.length_c   1.000
_cell.angle_alpha   90.00
_cell.angle_beta   90.00
_cell.angle_gamma   90.00
#
_symmetry.space_group_name_H-M   'P 1'
#
loop_
_entity.id
_entity.type
_entity.pdbx_description
1 polymer ?
#
loop_
_entity_poly.entity_id
_entity_poly.type
_entity_poly.pdbx_seq_one_letter_code
_entity_poly.pdbx_strand_id
1 'polypeptide(L)'
;MKQLLLVATVLCLATCLGPVEARAQARSAQPQTQRQPAVSQPQAPLTVGQLIQAIDCVATSCLPSLTSLADVEQMVDKRGVSFQADETTIRILKEFGATDGIVGLIPRIPPPPPPKVAGQLTVFCAPRDCAVIVGEKYFGLTEQGKKVVTGLAPGETRIQVISDGYDNETRPVRLEENKPGEEKFSLQITKSARQQIGKEALLDVVSALGGINVMAYLADVEGSGMLQWTDNNGAKQQWSMNFVRRAGNEVAMSFKGSDGECSASISSTGQASRKECKGKLKNVAESVAEQAAVLFQSYQVSAVLQALMGRSLAVSQGDKGRLETSGGNDSYVLTVSKENFPTELVYAPPNGMPVKVEYANYLNVNNLGRYPGRMALGQVGKEPGWVFTLSNSPTRRAR
;
A
#
# COMPACT_ATOMS: atom_id res chain seq x y z
N MET A 1 10.67 44.98 4.81
CA MET A 1 11.53 46.00 5.46
C MET A 1 12.94 45.43 5.57
N LYS A 2 13.95 46.18 5.07
CA LYS A 2 15.41 45.90 4.99
C LYS A 2 15.81 44.80 3.99
N GLN A 3 16.36 45.08 2.80
CA GLN A 3 17.72 45.58 2.44
C GLN A 3 18.84 44.68 3.02
N LEU A 4 19.88 44.21 2.30
CA LEU A 4 20.65 44.83 1.21
C LEU A 4 21.60 43.78 0.51
N LEU A 5 21.83 44.00 -0.81
CA LEU A 5 22.95 43.68 -1.75
C LEU A 5 24.14 42.74 -1.36
N LEU A 6 24.86 42.01 -2.25
CA LEU A 6 25.56 42.38 -3.51
C LEU A 6 25.93 41.08 -4.32
N VAL A 7 25.69 40.97 -5.66
CA VAL A 7 26.63 41.19 -6.82
C VAL A 7 27.56 39.97 -7.08
N ALA A 8 27.85 39.39 -8.27
CA ALA A 8 27.87 39.78 -9.69
C ALA A 8 28.02 38.50 -10.59
N THR A 9 27.31 38.34 -11.72
CA THR A 9 27.76 38.33 -13.16
C THR A 9 28.88 37.32 -13.58
N VAL A 10 28.93 36.68 -14.75
CA VAL A 10 28.34 36.95 -16.09
C VAL A 10 28.44 35.70 -17.00
N LEU A 11 27.57 35.70 -18.02
CA LEU A 11 27.35 34.74 -19.10
C LEU A 11 28.11 35.18 -20.38
N CYS A 12 28.69 34.26 -21.17
CA CYS A 12 28.86 34.33 -22.65
C CYS A 12 29.61 33.09 -23.15
N LEU A 13 29.05 32.21 -24.02
CA LEU A 13 28.84 32.31 -25.47
C LEU A 13 30.11 32.63 -26.28
N ALA A 14 30.60 31.62 -27.02
CA ALA A 14 31.62 31.78 -28.05
C ALA A 14 31.18 31.07 -29.33
N THR A 15 30.95 31.87 -30.38
CA THR A 15 30.78 31.47 -31.78
C THR A 15 31.89 32.07 -32.63
N CYS A 16 32.47 31.21 -33.47
CA CYS A 16 33.07 31.38 -34.81
C CYS A 16 33.66 32.73 -35.28
N LEU A 17 34.88 32.68 -35.88
CA LEU A 17 35.23 33.00 -37.29
C LEU A 17 36.77 33.16 -37.46
N GLY A 18 37.32 32.83 -38.65
CA GLY A 18 38.76 32.91 -39.03
C GLY A 18 39.29 34.34 -39.23
N PRO A 19 40.33 34.66 -40.07
CA PRO A 19 41.05 33.85 -41.08
C PRO A 19 42.60 34.10 -41.25
N VAL A 20 43.23 33.36 -42.19
CA VAL A 20 44.24 33.76 -43.25
C VAL A 20 45.72 34.17 -42.93
N GLU A 21 46.65 33.42 -43.60
CA GLU A 21 47.99 33.76 -44.19
C GLU A 21 49.15 34.22 -43.27
N ALA A 22 50.47 34.03 -43.53
CA ALA A 22 51.27 33.62 -44.69
C ALA A 22 52.75 33.31 -44.28
N ARG A 23 53.47 32.64 -45.22
CA ARG A 23 54.93 32.65 -45.49
C ARG A 23 55.94 32.10 -44.47
N ALA A 24 56.71 31.10 -44.91
CA ALA A 24 58.17 31.23 -45.04
C ALA A 24 58.76 30.14 -45.96
N GLN A 25 59.72 30.55 -46.79
CA GLN A 25 60.46 29.77 -47.77
C GLN A 25 61.49 28.83 -47.13
N ALA A 26 61.70 27.67 -47.73
CA ALA A 26 63.02 27.03 -47.75
C ALA A 26 63.21 26.26 -49.06
N ARG A 27 64.08 26.79 -49.92
CA ARG A 27 64.72 26.06 -51.02
C ARG A 27 65.69 25.05 -50.43
N SER A 28 65.69 23.82 -50.91
CA SER A 28 66.84 23.16 -51.58
C SER A 28 66.69 21.63 -51.59
N ALA A 29 67.44 21.02 -52.52
CA ALA A 29 67.63 19.59 -52.75
C ALA A 29 66.57 18.87 -53.63
N GLN A 30 66.78 18.97 -54.95
CA GLN A 30 66.53 17.82 -55.84
C GLN A 30 67.52 16.70 -55.52
N PRO A 31 67.05 15.44 -55.52
CA PRO A 31 67.83 14.36 -56.11
C PRO A 31 67.07 13.63 -57.22
N GLN A 32 67.72 13.64 -58.38
CA GLN A 32 67.85 12.57 -59.38
C GLN A 32 66.77 11.46 -59.50
N THR A 33 66.24 11.43 -60.72
CA THR A 33 65.74 10.32 -61.54
C THR A 33 66.09 8.90 -61.08
N GLN A 34 65.07 8.08 -60.83
CA GLN A 34 65.07 6.65 -61.14
C GLN A 34 63.68 6.24 -61.66
N ARG A 35 63.58 5.96 -62.96
CA ARG A 35 62.45 5.21 -63.54
C ARG A 35 62.54 3.77 -63.04
N GLN A 36 61.66 3.40 -62.13
CA GLN A 36 61.34 2.00 -61.84
C GLN A 36 60.13 1.57 -62.69
N PRO A 37 60.13 0.37 -63.30
CA PRO A 37 58.94 -0.16 -63.96
C PRO A 37 57.83 -0.38 -62.92
N ALA A 38 56.63 0.11 -63.22
CA ALA A 38 55.46 -0.07 -62.38
C ALA A 38 55.14 -1.57 -62.21
N VAL A 39 55.41 -2.11 -61.03
CA VAL A 39 54.80 -3.36 -60.58
C VAL A 39 53.32 -3.05 -60.34
N SER A 40 52.44 -3.76 -61.05
CA SER A 40 50.99 -3.60 -61.00
C SER A 40 50.50 -3.80 -59.56
N GLN A 41 50.17 -2.71 -58.86
CA GLN A 41 49.51 -2.81 -57.56
C GLN A 41 48.10 -3.39 -57.77
N PRO A 42 47.64 -4.34 -56.92
CA PRO A 42 46.25 -4.80 -56.93
C PRO A 42 45.32 -3.60 -56.83
N GLN A 43 44.40 -3.46 -57.79
CA GLN A 43 43.45 -2.36 -57.81
C GLN A 43 42.59 -2.39 -56.54
N ALA A 44 42.45 -1.25 -55.87
CA ALA A 44 41.63 -1.17 -54.66
C ALA A 44 40.16 -1.56 -54.96
N PRO A 45 39.45 -2.20 -54.00
CA PRO A 45 38.04 -2.52 -54.15
C PRO A 45 37.18 -1.27 -54.38
N LEU A 46 36.07 -1.42 -55.08
CA LEU A 46 35.19 -0.29 -55.45
C LEU A 46 34.45 0.27 -54.23
N THR A 47 34.35 1.60 -54.11
CA THR A 47 33.44 2.25 -53.16
C THR A 47 32.03 2.38 -53.74
N VAL A 48 31.02 2.67 -52.91
CA VAL A 48 29.63 2.90 -53.37
C VAL A 48 29.58 3.98 -54.46
N GLY A 49 30.28 5.10 -54.25
CA GLY A 49 30.32 6.19 -55.22
C GLY A 49 31.01 5.82 -56.52
N GLN A 50 32.09 5.02 -56.46
CA GLN A 50 32.79 4.54 -57.65
C GLN A 50 31.95 3.54 -58.44
N LEU A 51 31.15 2.71 -57.77
CA LEU A 51 30.23 1.79 -58.43
C LEU A 51 29.07 2.55 -59.10
N ILE A 52 28.46 3.51 -58.40
CA ILE A 52 27.41 4.37 -58.98
C ILE A 52 27.95 5.11 -60.21
N GLN A 53 29.13 5.70 -60.11
CA GLN A 53 29.77 6.41 -61.22
C GLN A 53 30.05 5.47 -62.41
N ALA A 54 30.46 4.23 -62.16
CA ALA A 54 30.70 3.25 -63.23
C ALA A 54 29.41 2.84 -63.94
N ILE A 55 28.31 2.67 -63.20
CA ILE A 55 26.99 2.35 -63.76
C ILE A 55 26.44 3.55 -64.56
N ASP A 56 26.48 4.74 -63.98
CA ASP A 56 26.03 5.99 -64.63
C ASP A 56 26.84 6.31 -65.89
N CYS A 57 28.13 6.00 -65.90
CA CYS A 57 28.99 6.18 -67.06
C CYS A 57 28.65 5.26 -68.24
N VAL A 58 28.07 4.08 -68.00
CA VAL A 58 27.53 3.24 -69.09
C VAL A 58 26.29 3.91 -69.69
N ALA A 59 25.42 4.49 -68.86
CA ALA A 59 24.23 5.20 -69.33
C ALA A 59 24.56 6.49 -70.10
N THR A 60 25.62 7.19 -69.71
CA THR A 60 26.03 8.48 -70.30
C THR A 60 27.18 8.38 -71.32
N SER A 61 27.65 7.16 -71.62
CA SER A 61 28.79 6.91 -72.53
C SER A 61 30.05 7.70 -72.17
N CYS A 62 30.36 7.79 -70.88
CA CYS A 62 31.40 8.68 -70.34
C CYS A 62 32.84 8.11 -70.52
N LEU A 63 32.99 6.79 -70.65
CA LEU A 63 34.29 6.09 -70.68
C LEU A 63 34.37 5.09 -71.85
N PRO A 64 35.48 5.07 -72.63
CA PRO A 64 35.63 4.13 -73.76
C PRO A 64 35.76 2.66 -73.35
N SER A 65 36.12 2.40 -72.09
CA SER A 65 36.42 1.06 -71.55
C SER A 65 35.23 0.37 -70.89
N LEU A 66 34.08 1.05 -70.74
CA LEU A 66 32.86 0.52 -70.16
C LEU A 66 31.72 0.74 -71.17
N THR A 67 31.44 -0.29 -71.95
CA THR A 67 30.45 -0.22 -73.05
C THR A 67 29.11 -0.84 -72.65
N SER A 68 29.08 -1.62 -71.57
CA SER A 68 27.88 -2.30 -71.09
C SER A 68 27.91 -2.50 -69.58
N LEU A 69 26.74 -2.80 -68.99
CA LEU A 69 26.62 -3.18 -67.58
C LEU A 69 27.34 -4.50 -67.26
N ALA A 70 27.59 -5.36 -68.26
CA ALA A 70 28.39 -6.57 -68.09
C ALA A 70 29.87 -6.26 -67.80
N ASP A 71 30.40 -5.15 -68.33
CA ASP A 71 31.76 -4.70 -68.04
C ASP A 71 31.87 -4.22 -66.58
N VAL A 72 30.81 -3.58 -66.07
CA VAL A 72 30.72 -3.15 -64.67
C VAL A 72 30.60 -4.34 -63.73
N GLU A 73 29.79 -5.36 -64.09
CA GLU A 73 29.68 -6.61 -63.33
C GLU A 73 31.02 -7.34 -63.25
N GLN A 74 31.74 -7.47 -64.38
CA GLN A 74 33.08 -8.05 -64.40
C GLN A 74 34.09 -7.22 -63.58
N MET A 75 33.94 -5.91 -63.53
CA MET A 75 34.76 -5.03 -62.70
C MET A 75 34.50 -5.25 -61.21
N VAL A 76 33.24 -5.43 -60.81
CA VAL A 76 32.85 -5.77 -59.44
C VAL A 76 33.34 -7.17 -59.06
N ASP A 77 33.22 -8.15 -59.95
CA ASP A 77 33.69 -9.53 -59.73
C ASP A 77 35.21 -9.61 -59.55
N LYS A 78 35.98 -8.87 -60.37
CA LYS A 78 37.45 -8.88 -60.32
C LYS A 78 38.05 -8.05 -59.19
N ARG A 79 37.47 -6.89 -58.86
CA ARG A 79 38.02 -5.96 -57.87
C ARG A 79 37.38 -6.09 -56.49
N GLY A 80 36.17 -6.66 -56.43
CA GLY A 80 35.32 -6.61 -55.26
C GLY A 80 34.84 -5.19 -54.93
N VAL A 81 34.02 -5.10 -53.89
CA VAL A 81 33.55 -3.86 -53.30
C VAL A 81 34.08 -3.69 -51.88
N SER A 82 34.27 -2.45 -51.45
CA SER A 82 34.74 -2.07 -50.11
C SER A 82 33.61 -1.82 -49.11
N PHE A 83 32.36 -2.07 -49.50
CA PHE A 83 31.18 -1.81 -48.69
C PHE A 83 30.29 -3.05 -48.62
N GLN A 84 29.50 -3.11 -47.54
CA GLN A 84 28.38 -4.02 -47.44
C GLN A 84 27.10 -3.24 -47.67
N ALA A 85 26.15 -3.82 -48.39
CA ALA A 85 24.89 -3.15 -48.68
C ALA A 85 23.80 -3.57 -47.69
N ASP A 86 23.09 -2.58 -47.17
CA ASP A 86 21.75 -2.73 -46.59
C ASP A 86 20.68 -2.54 -47.68
N GLU A 87 19.40 -2.73 -47.33
CA GLU A 87 18.28 -2.58 -48.27
C GLU A 87 18.22 -1.17 -48.91
N THR A 88 18.64 -0.14 -48.17
CA THR A 88 18.70 1.24 -48.68
C THR A 88 19.76 1.38 -49.78
N THR A 89 20.94 0.83 -49.56
CA THR A 89 22.06 0.88 -50.52
C THR A 89 21.73 0.10 -51.80
N ILE A 90 21.10 -1.07 -51.67
CA ILE A 90 20.65 -1.85 -52.83
C ILE A 90 19.61 -1.09 -53.66
N ARG A 91 18.64 -0.42 -53.00
CA ARG A 91 17.64 0.39 -53.69
C ARG A 91 18.30 1.53 -54.47
N ILE A 92 19.23 2.25 -53.85
CA ILE A 92 19.98 3.34 -54.51
C ILE A 92 20.71 2.79 -55.74
N LEU A 93 21.45 1.68 -55.61
CA LEU A 93 22.17 1.09 -56.73
C LEU A 93 21.25 0.69 -57.89
N LYS A 94 20.07 0.13 -57.59
CA LYS A 94 19.04 -0.19 -58.61
C LYS A 94 18.46 1.06 -59.27
N GLU A 95 18.23 2.14 -58.53
CA GLU A 95 17.78 3.42 -59.08
C GLU A 95 18.81 4.01 -60.08
N PHE A 96 20.11 3.79 -59.82
CA PHE A 96 21.18 4.18 -60.75
C PHE A 96 21.38 3.18 -61.90
N GLY A 97 20.59 2.10 -61.99
CA GLY A 97 20.65 1.14 -63.10
C GLY A 97 21.48 -0.12 -62.85
N ALA A 98 21.83 -0.43 -61.60
CA ALA A 98 22.50 -1.69 -61.26
C ALA A 98 21.59 -2.89 -61.58
N THR A 99 22.14 -3.90 -62.27
CA THR A 99 21.46 -5.18 -62.51
C THR A 99 21.47 -6.06 -61.25
N ASP A 100 20.59 -7.07 -61.23
CA ASP A 100 20.61 -8.08 -60.16
C ASP A 100 21.94 -8.84 -60.09
N GLY A 101 22.68 -8.94 -61.20
CA GLY A 101 24.04 -9.50 -61.24
C GLY A 101 25.04 -8.65 -60.45
N ILE A 102 25.08 -7.34 -60.69
CA ILE A 102 25.93 -6.40 -59.93
C ILE A 102 25.54 -6.38 -58.44
N VAL A 103 24.24 -6.37 -58.14
CA VAL A 103 23.73 -6.42 -56.76
C VAL A 103 24.07 -7.74 -56.06
N GLY A 104 24.08 -8.86 -56.79
CA GLY A 104 24.40 -10.19 -56.27
C GLY A 104 25.85 -10.35 -55.83
N LEU A 105 26.75 -9.54 -56.38
CA LEU A 105 28.18 -9.56 -56.04
C LEU A 105 28.54 -8.70 -54.82
N ILE A 106 27.58 -7.96 -54.26
CA ILE A 106 27.80 -7.08 -53.11
C ILE A 106 27.47 -7.82 -51.81
N PRO A 107 28.41 -7.89 -50.83
CA PRO A 107 28.14 -8.50 -49.54
C PRO A 107 27.00 -7.78 -48.81
N ARG A 108 26.04 -8.52 -48.25
CA ARG A 108 24.92 -7.95 -47.49
C ARG A 108 25.22 -7.86 -46.00
N ILE A 109 24.71 -6.82 -45.34
CA ILE A 109 24.73 -6.72 -43.88
C ILE A 109 23.72 -7.75 -43.32
N PRO A 110 24.11 -8.66 -42.41
CA PRO A 110 23.17 -9.56 -41.75
C PRO A 110 22.11 -8.77 -40.98
N PRO A 111 20.83 -9.15 -41.03
CA PRO A 111 19.82 -8.51 -40.20
C PRO A 111 20.20 -8.65 -38.71
N PRO A 112 20.00 -7.59 -37.89
CA PRO A 112 20.27 -7.68 -36.47
C PRO A 112 19.43 -8.80 -35.82
N PRO A 113 19.97 -9.53 -34.84
CA PRO A 113 19.22 -10.58 -34.16
C PRO A 113 17.95 -10.00 -33.51
N PRO A 114 16.84 -10.76 -33.46
CA PRO A 114 15.61 -10.31 -32.83
C PRO A 114 15.86 -9.85 -31.39
N PRO A 115 15.18 -8.78 -30.91
CA PRO A 115 15.27 -8.38 -29.52
C PRO A 115 14.87 -9.54 -28.61
N LYS A 116 15.70 -9.80 -27.60
CA LYS A 116 15.37 -10.82 -26.58
C LYS A 116 14.19 -10.34 -25.75
N VAL A 117 13.20 -11.22 -25.58
CA VAL A 117 11.99 -10.93 -24.79
C VAL A 117 11.93 -11.90 -23.61
N ALA A 118 11.59 -11.38 -22.44
CA ALA A 118 11.28 -12.21 -21.28
C ALA A 118 9.98 -13.00 -21.53
N GLY A 119 9.83 -14.11 -20.82
CA GLY A 119 8.55 -14.80 -20.78
C GLY A 119 7.46 -13.95 -20.11
N GLN A 120 6.22 -14.41 -20.24
CA GLN A 120 5.06 -13.76 -19.64
C GLN A 120 5.20 -13.65 -18.11
N LEU A 121 5.02 -12.45 -17.57
CA LEU A 121 4.94 -12.23 -16.13
C LEU A 121 3.47 -12.14 -15.71
N THR A 122 3.06 -12.95 -14.75
CA THR A 122 1.74 -12.86 -14.13
C THR A 122 1.86 -12.26 -12.73
N VAL A 123 1.19 -11.14 -12.49
CA VAL A 123 1.14 -10.47 -11.19
C VAL A 123 -0.22 -10.72 -10.54
N PHE A 124 -0.19 -11.14 -9.29
CA PHE A 124 -1.39 -11.35 -8.48
C PHE A 124 -1.44 -10.36 -7.32
N CYS A 125 -2.61 -9.77 -7.10
CA CYS A 125 -2.87 -8.86 -5.98
C CYS A 125 -4.07 -9.33 -5.16
N ALA A 126 -3.90 -9.36 -3.84
CA ALA A 126 -4.95 -9.62 -2.87
C ALA A 126 -4.85 -8.62 -1.71
N PRO A 127 -5.96 -8.24 -1.06
CA PRO A 127 -7.33 -8.69 -1.29
C PRO A 127 -8.10 -7.91 -2.38
N ARG A 128 -7.48 -6.89 -2.99
CA ARG A 128 -8.10 -6.05 -4.03
C ARG A 128 -7.20 -5.91 -5.24
N ASP A 129 -7.81 -5.45 -6.33
CA ASP A 129 -7.10 -5.11 -7.55
C ASP A 129 -6.13 -3.95 -7.33
N CYS A 130 -5.00 -3.99 -8.02
CA CYS A 130 -3.88 -3.06 -7.86
C CYS A 130 -3.35 -2.59 -9.22
N ALA A 131 -2.78 -1.38 -9.25
CA ALA A 131 -2.00 -0.87 -10.36
C ALA A 131 -0.64 -1.58 -10.41
N VAL A 132 -0.29 -2.14 -11.58
CA VAL A 132 0.97 -2.87 -11.79
C VAL A 132 1.93 -2.01 -12.60
N ILE A 133 3.11 -1.76 -12.03
CA ILE A 133 4.22 -1.05 -12.66
C ILE A 133 5.42 -1.99 -12.69
N VAL A 134 6.03 -2.20 -13.85
CA VAL A 134 7.25 -3.02 -13.99
C VAL A 134 8.36 -2.14 -14.54
N GLY A 135 9.45 -2.02 -13.79
CA GLY A 135 10.52 -1.05 -14.04
C GLY A 135 10.01 0.38 -13.81
N GLU A 136 9.68 1.06 -14.91
CA GLU A 136 9.12 2.42 -14.93
C GLU A 136 7.82 2.49 -15.76
N LYS A 137 7.35 1.36 -16.29
CA LYS A 137 6.19 1.30 -17.18
C LYS A 137 4.96 0.81 -16.43
N TYR A 138 3.88 1.57 -16.55
CA TYR A 138 2.56 1.18 -16.05
C TYR A 138 1.87 0.22 -17.03
N PHE A 139 1.30 -0.86 -16.51
CA PHE A 139 0.64 -1.91 -17.29
C PHE A 139 -0.87 -2.02 -17.04
N GLY A 140 -1.46 -1.12 -16.25
CA GLY A 140 -2.88 -1.14 -15.91
C GLY A 140 -3.15 -1.71 -14.52
N LEU A 141 -4.45 -1.83 -14.21
CA LEU A 141 -4.93 -2.53 -13.02
C LEU A 141 -4.95 -4.05 -13.27
N THR A 142 -4.81 -4.83 -12.19
CA THR A 142 -5.25 -6.23 -12.17
C THR A 142 -6.77 -6.29 -12.29
N GLU A 143 -7.28 -7.41 -12.81
CA GLU A 143 -8.70 -7.73 -12.86
C GLU A 143 -8.90 -9.05 -12.12
N GLN A 144 -9.83 -9.07 -11.14
CA GLN A 144 -10.04 -10.24 -10.28
C GLN A 144 -8.75 -10.73 -9.59
N GLY A 145 -7.90 -9.78 -9.21
CA GLY A 145 -6.62 -10.02 -8.55
C GLY A 145 -5.50 -10.49 -9.48
N LYS A 146 -5.66 -10.45 -10.80
CA LYS A 146 -4.65 -10.94 -11.75
C LYS A 146 -4.33 -9.94 -12.87
N LYS A 147 -3.05 -9.82 -13.24
CA LYS A 147 -2.59 -9.13 -14.45
C LYS A 147 -1.53 -9.94 -15.18
N VAL A 148 -1.66 -10.03 -16.50
CA VAL A 148 -0.67 -10.64 -17.39
C VAL A 148 0.11 -9.53 -18.09
N VAL A 149 1.43 -9.59 -18.02
CA VAL A 149 2.36 -8.62 -18.60
C VAL A 149 3.28 -9.32 -19.58
N THR A 150 3.38 -8.77 -20.80
CA THR A 150 4.18 -9.30 -21.91
C THR A 150 5.07 -8.22 -22.51
N GLY A 151 6.06 -8.61 -23.32
CA GLY A 151 6.96 -7.67 -24.00
C GLY A 151 7.98 -7.01 -23.06
N LEU A 152 8.36 -7.70 -21.98
CA LEU A 152 9.36 -7.24 -21.03
C LEU A 152 10.77 -7.64 -21.52
N ALA A 153 11.78 -6.86 -21.16
CA ALA A 153 13.17 -7.24 -21.38
C ALA A 153 13.61 -8.26 -20.30
N PRO A 154 14.40 -9.29 -20.67
CA PRO A 154 15.00 -10.19 -19.68
C PRO A 154 16.07 -9.46 -18.85
N GLY A 155 16.23 -9.85 -17.59
CA GLY A 155 17.15 -9.22 -16.64
C GLY A 155 16.50 -8.85 -15.32
N GLU A 156 17.22 -8.07 -14.50
CA GLU A 156 16.71 -7.58 -13.22
C GLU A 156 15.81 -6.37 -13.42
N THR A 157 14.65 -6.39 -12.77
CA THR A 157 13.71 -5.29 -12.75
C THR A 157 13.03 -5.22 -11.38
N ARG A 158 12.17 -4.23 -11.20
CA ARG A 158 11.33 -4.08 -10.01
C ARG A 158 9.87 -4.11 -10.42
N ILE A 159 9.05 -4.78 -9.64
CA ILE A 159 7.60 -4.67 -9.74
C ILE A 159 7.14 -3.81 -8.58
N GLN A 160 6.38 -2.77 -8.89
CA GLN A 160 5.68 -1.94 -7.91
C GLN A 160 4.19 -2.15 -8.09
N VAL A 161 3.50 -2.39 -6.97
CA VAL A 161 2.04 -2.46 -6.94
C VAL A 161 1.49 -1.36 -6.04
N ILE A 162 0.43 -0.71 -6.50
CA ILE A 162 -0.20 0.44 -5.83
C ILE A 162 -1.70 0.20 -5.79
N SER A 163 -2.33 0.46 -4.65
CA SER A 163 -3.79 0.46 -4.52
C SER A 163 -4.21 1.50 -3.50
N ASP A 164 -5.28 2.23 -3.79
CA ASP A 164 -5.80 3.26 -2.89
C ASP A 164 -6.18 2.66 -1.53
N GLY A 165 -5.71 3.29 -0.45
CA GLY A 165 -5.92 2.82 0.91
C GLY A 165 -5.02 1.65 1.35
N TYR A 166 -4.08 1.20 0.51
CA TYR A 166 -3.10 0.17 0.83
C TYR A 166 -1.66 0.71 0.75
N ASP A 167 -0.76 0.08 1.49
CA ASP A 167 0.67 0.38 1.44
C ASP A 167 1.25 -0.04 0.08
N ASN A 168 2.12 0.79 -0.49
CA ASN A 168 2.80 0.48 -1.74
C ASN A 168 3.82 -0.64 -1.51
N GLU A 169 3.77 -1.69 -2.33
CA GLU A 169 4.77 -2.75 -2.30
C GLU A 169 5.69 -2.66 -3.52
N THR A 170 6.98 -2.88 -3.32
CA THR A 170 7.98 -2.94 -4.39
C THR A 170 8.87 -4.15 -4.19
N ARG A 171 9.04 -4.97 -5.23
CA ARG A 171 9.83 -6.21 -5.19
C ARG A 171 10.80 -6.27 -6.37
N PRO A 172 12.11 -6.50 -6.14
CA PRO A 172 13.04 -6.82 -7.22
C PRO A 172 12.76 -8.23 -7.74
N VAL A 173 12.77 -8.40 -9.05
CA VAL A 173 12.54 -9.69 -9.73
C VAL A 173 13.51 -9.85 -10.88
N ARG A 174 13.88 -11.10 -11.17
CA ARG A 174 14.72 -11.44 -12.32
C ARG A 174 13.87 -12.13 -13.38
N LEU A 175 13.74 -11.49 -14.54
CA LEU A 175 12.99 -12.02 -15.67
C LEU A 175 13.92 -12.84 -16.55
N GLU A 176 13.57 -14.11 -16.76
CA GLU A 176 14.29 -15.02 -17.64
C GLU A 176 13.76 -14.93 -19.08
N GLU A 177 14.66 -15.10 -20.06
CA GLU A 177 14.32 -15.11 -21.48
C GLU A 177 13.36 -16.29 -21.78
N ASN A 178 12.23 -16.01 -22.43
CA ASN A 178 11.19 -16.98 -22.81
C ASN A 178 10.58 -17.85 -21.68
N LYS A 179 10.86 -17.56 -20.41
CA LYS A 179 10.33 -18.33 -19.27
C LYS A 179 9.27 -17.52 -18.51
N PRO A 180 8.05 -18.06 -18.33
CA PRO A 180 7.02 -17.37 -17.59
C PRO A 180 7.39 -17.24 -16.11
N GLY A 181 6.98 -16.12 -15.50
CA GLY A 181 7.16 -15.82 -14.09
C GLY A 181 5.84 -15.48 -13.42
N GLU A 182 5.78 -15.68 -12.10
CA GLU A 182 4.62 -15.32 -11.29
C GLU A 182 5.03 -14.60 -10.02
N GLU A 183 4.32 -13.53 -9.68
CA GLU A 183 4.58 -12.72 -8.50
C GLU A 183 3.29 -12.41 -7.75
N LYS A 184 3.27 -12.70 -6.45
CA LYS A 184 2.09 -12.53 -5.60
C LYS A 184 2.33 -11.43 -4.56
N PHE A 185 1.39 -10.49 -4.47
CA PHE A 185 1.39 -9.36 -3.55
C PHE A 185 0.18 -9.44 -2.61
N SER A 186 0.41 -9.18 -1.33
CA SER A 186 -0.61 -9.24 -0.28
C SER A 186 -0.71 -7.90 0.42
N LEU A 187 -1.49 -7.01 -0.20
CA LEU A 187 -1.60 -5.61 0.14
C LEU A 187 -2.09 -5.43 1.57
N GLN A 188 -1.40 -4.57 2.32
CA GLN A 188 -1.76 -4.19 3.68
C GLN A 188 -2.49 -2.84 3.66
N ILE A 189 -3.60 -2.71 4.39
CA ILE A 189 -4.30 -1.43 4.50
C ILE A 189 -3.39 -0.44 5.23
N THR A 190 -3.26 0.79 4.71
CA THR A 190 -2.43 1.81 5.34
C THR A 190 -2.92 2.14 6.75
N LYS A 191 -2.02 2.63 7.61
CA LYS A 191 -2.40 3.08 8.96
C LYS A 191 -3.52 4.13 8.94
N SER A 192 -3.44 5.11 8.03
CA SER A 192 -4.44 6.18 7.91
C SER A 192 -5.80 5.65 7.44
N ALA A 193 -5.83 4.75 6.46
CA ALA A 193 -7.07 4.14 6.00
C ALA A 193 -7.72 3.28 7.10
N ARG A 194 -6.93 2.48 7.83
CA ARG A 194 -7.46 1.72 8.99
C ARG A 194 -8.04 2.65 10.06
N GLN A 195 -7.40 3.80 10.30
CA GLN A 195 -7.87 4.77 11.29
C GLN A 195 -9.19 5.43 10.87
N GLN A 196 -9.30 5.81 9.60
CA GLN A 196 -10.53 6.38 9.05
C GLN A 196 -11.70 5.39 9.14
N ILE A 197 -11.48 4.14 8.70
CA ILE A 197 -12.48 3.07 8.80
C ILE A 197 -12.83 2.82 10.28
N GLY A 198 -11.85 2.82 11.19
CA GLY A 198 -12.09 2.63 12.62
C GLY A 198 -12.96 3.72 13.23
N LYS A 199 -12.80 4.99 12.81
CA LYS A 199 -13.64 6.10 13.24
C LYS A 199 -15.07 5.96 12.72
N GLU A 200 -15.24 5.61 11.45
CA GLU A 200 -16.56 5.36 10.85
C GLU A 200 -17.29 4.21 11.56
N ALA A 201 -16.61 3.10 11.80
CA ALA A 201 -17.16 1.96 12.52
C ALA A 201 -17.57 2.31 13.97
N LEU A 202 -16.80 3.16 14.68
CA LEU A 202 -17.22 3.64 16.00
C LEU A 202 -18.52 4.46 15.92
N LEU A 203 -18.66 5.30 14.90
CA LEU A 203 -19.88 6.08 14.69
C LEU A 203 -21.08 5.18 14.37
N ASP A 204 -20.87 4.11 13.60
CA ASP A 204 -21.89 3.11 13.32
C ASP A 204 -22.34 2.38 14.60
N VAL A 205 -21.41 2.07 15.50
CA VAL A 205 -21.71 1.52 16.83
C VAL A 205 -22.55 2.49 17.66
N VAL A 206 -22.15 3.77 17.73
CA VAL A 206 -22.90 4.80 18.44
C VAL A 206 -24.30 4.95 17.85
N SER A 207 -24.43 4.94 16.54
CA SER A 207 -25.70 5.00 15.82
C SER A 207 -26.60 3.81 16.15
N ALA A 208 -26.07 2.58 16.08
CA ALA A 208 -26.82 1.35 16.37
C ALA A 208 -27.37 1.32 17.81
N LEU A 209 -26.66 1.92 18.76
CA LEU A 209 -27.12 2.03 20.15
C LEU A 209 -28.18 3.13 20.36
N GLY A 210 -28.52 3.93 19.35
CA GLY A 210 -29.50 5.03 19.43
C GLY A 210 -28.89 6.43 19.46
N GLY A 211 -27.62 6.55 19.08
CA GLY A 211 -26.92 7.81 18.94
C GLY A 211 -26.72 8.57 20.25
N ILE A 212 -26.51 9.88 20.13
CA ILE A 212 -26.29 10.78 21.27
C ILE A 212 -27.50 10.90 22.20
N ASN A 213 -28.72 10.64 21.68
CA ASN A 213 -29.96 10.75 22.45
C ASN A 213 -30.04 9.69 23.54
N VAL A 214 -29.66 8.45 23.22
CA VAL A 214 -29.59 7.37 24.21
C VAL A 214 -28.50 7.64 25.22
N MET A 215 -27.34 8.15 24.81
CA MET A 215 -26.26 8.48 25.74
C MET A 215 -26.68 9.56 26.75
N ALA A 216 -27.40 10.59 26.28
CA ALA A 216 -27.97 11.62 27.14
C ALA A 216 -29.06 11.06 28.06
N TYR A 217 -29.92 10.17 27.56
CA TYR A 217 -30.94 9.50 28.37
C TYR A 217 -30.30 8.67 29.49
N LEU A 218 -29.27 7.88 29.18
CA LEU A 218 -28.54 7.01 30.10
C LEU A 218 -27.67 7.75 31.12
N ALA A 219 -27.54 9.08 31.02
CA ALA A 219 -26.79 9.87 31.98
C ALA A 219 -27.47 9.96 33.36
N ASP A 220 -28.80 9.78 33.42
CA ASP A 220 -29.58 9.84 34.66
C ASP A 220 -30.70 8.78 34.65
N VAL A 221 -30.32 7.55 34.99
CA VAL A 221 -31.19 6.36 34.91
C VAL A 221 -31.10 5.51 36.16
N GLU A 222 -32.13 4.71 36.35
CA GLU A 222 -32.16 3.63 37.33
C GLU A 222 -32.50 2.31 36.66
N GLY A 223 -32.17 1.21 37.34
CA GLY A 223 -32.47 -0.12 36.86
C GLY A 223 -32.27 -1.17 37.93
N SER A 224 -32.74 -2.38 37.63
CA SER A 224 -32.66 -3.53 38.53
C SER A 224 -32.16 -4.75 37.78
N GLY A 225 -31.62 -5.72 38.50
CA GLY A 225 -31.04 -6.90 37.90
C GLY A 225 -30.52 -7.91 38.90
N MET A 226 -29.69 -8.80 38.40
CA MET A 226 -28.95 -9.80 39.17
C MET A 226 -27.45 -9.62 38.94
N LEU A 227 -26.70 -9.69 40.02
CA LEU A 227 -25.26 -9.87 40.05
C LEU A 227 -24.97 -11.34 40.35
N GLN A 228 -24.18 -11.99 39.50
CA GLN A 228 -23.54 -13.26 39.81
C GLN A 228 -22.04 -13.05 39.87
N TRP A 229 -21.37 -13.63 40.86
CA TRP A 229 -19.92 -13.56 40.98
C TRP A 229 -19.36 -14.83 41.61
N THR A 230 -18.10 -15.13 41.33
CA THR A 230 -17.41 -16.29 41.90
C THR A 230 -16.55 -15.84 43.07
N ASP A 231 -16.78 -16.42 44.25
CA ASP A 231 -15.99 -16.10 45.44
C ASP A 231 -14.61 -16.76 45.44
N ASN A 232 -13.80 -16.42 46.45
CA ASN A 232 -12.43 -16.94 46.59
C ASN A 232 -12.36 -18.47 46.75
N ASN A 233 -13.48 -19.10 47.12
CA ASN A 233 -13.59 -20.56 47.26
C ASN A 233 -14.10 -21.22 45.97
N GLY A 234 -14.34 -20.45 44.92
CA GLY A 234 -14.89 -20.92 43.65
C GLY A 234 -16.41 -21.09 43.66
N ALA A 235 -17.11 -20.71 44.74
CA ALA A 235 -18.57 -20.82 44.80
C ALA A 235 -19.23 -19.63 44.10
N LYS A 236 -20.29 -19.91 43.34
CA LYS A 236 -21.07 -18.89 42.64
C LYS A 236 -22.08 -18.26 43.60
N GLN A 237 -21.95 -16.96 43.79
CA GLN A 237 -22.85 -16.13 44.59
C GLN A 237 -23.81 -15.38 43.68
N GLN A 238 -25.04 -15.16 44.13
CA GLN A 238 -26.07 -14.46 43.36
C GLN A 238 -26.81 -13.45 44.23
N TRP A 239 -26.74 -12.18 43.87
CA TRP A 239 -27.40 -11.07 44.56
C TRP A 239 -28.34 -10.32 43.62
N SER A 240 -29.51 -9.93 44.11
CA SER A 240 -30.33 -8.95 43.38
C SER A 240 -29.68 -7.59 43.50
N MET A 241 -29.61 -6.84 42.40
CA MET A 241 -29.02 -5.51 42.36
C MET A 241 -30.03 -4.46 41.93
N ASN A 242 -29.90 -3.26 42.49
CA ASN A 242 -30.48 -2.04 41.94
C ASN A 242 -29.36 -1.04 41.73
N PHE A 243 -29.48 -0.20 40.71
CA PHE A 243 -28.54 0.89 40.50
C PHE A 243 -29.27 2.17 40.14
N VAL A 244 -28.65 3.28 40.52
CA VAL A 244 -29.02 4.62 40.12
C VAL A 244 -27.75 5.28 39.60
N ARG A 245 -27.76 5.67 38.33
CA ARG A 245 -26.73 6.52 37.73
C ARG A 245 -27.24 7.94 37.70
N ARG A 246 -26.41 8.88 38.13
CA ARG A 246 -26.74 10.31 38.16
C ARG A 246 -25.92 11.08 37.13
N ALA A 247 -26.44 12.25 36.75
CA ALA A 247 -25.70 13.22 35.95
C ALA A 247 -24.33 13.49 36.60
N GLY A 248 -23.27 13.42 35.78
CA GLY A 248 -21.89 13.47 36.27
C GLY A 248 -21.22 12.11 36.48
N ASN A 249 -21.84 11.00 36.07
CA ASN A 249 -21.27 9.63 36.15
C ASN A 249 -21.09 9.08 37.57
N GLU A 250 -21.84 9.58 38.54
CA GLU A 250 -21.93 8.90 39.85
C GLU A 250 -22.86 7.69 39.72
N VAL A 251 -22.45 6.55 40.28
CA VAL A 251 -23.26 5.32 40.32
C VAL A 251 -23.45 4.90 41.77
N ALA A 252 -24.70 4.80 42.20
CA ALA A 252 -25.07 4.19 43.47
C ALA A 252 -25.72 2.83 43.20
N MET A 253 -25.27 1.79 43.88
CA MET A 253 -25.79 0.43 43.75
C MET A 253 -26.17 -0.12 45.11
N SER A 254 -27.25 -0.90 45.14
CA SER A 254 -27.59 -1.77 46.27
C SER A 254 -27.61 -3.22 45.79
N PHE A 255 -27.14 -4.11 46.66
CA PHE A 255 -27.03 -5.54 46.42
C PHE A 255 -27.65 -6.29 47.59
N LYS A 256 -28.55 -7.23 47.31
CA LYS A 256 -29.22 -8.02 48.34
C LYS A 256 -28.98 -9.51 48.07
N GLY A 257 -28.38 -10.18 49.05
CA GLY A 257 -28.15 -11.62 49.07
C GLY A 257 -28.97 -12.31 50.16
N SER A 258 -28.74 -13.61 50.35
CA SER A 258 -29.33 -14.39 51.44
C SER A 258 -28.94 -13.89 52.83
N ASP A 259 -27.71 -13.41 52.96
CA ASP A 259 -27.07 -13.11 54.25
C ASP A 259 -27.13 -11.64 54.67
N GLY A 260 -27.69 -10.78 53.82
CA GLY A 260 -27.80 -9.35 54.09
C GLY A 260 -27.92 -8.49 52.84
N GLU A 261 -27.65 -7.21 53.02
CA GLU A 261 -27.68 -6.19 51.97
C GLU A 261 -26.41 -5.34 52.04
N CYS A 262 -25.87 -4.98 50.87
CA CYS A 262 -24.74 -4.09 50.72
C CYS A 262 -25.11 -2.91 49.81
N SER A 263 -24.49 -1.77 50.03
CA SER A 263 -24.62 -0.59 49.19
C SER A 263 -23.24 -0.03 48.88
N ALA A 264 -23.04 0.43 47.64
CA ALA A 264 -21.82 1.06 47.19
C ALA A 264 -22.15 2.26 46.30
N SER A 265 -21.51 3.39 46.55
CA SER A 265 -21.58 4.58 45.69
C SER A 265 -20.19 4.90 45.18
N ILE A 266 -20.07 5.03 43.86
CA ILE A 266 -18.82 5.32 43.17
C ILE A 266 -18.96 6.67 42.48
N SER A 267 -17.97 7.54 42.70
CA SER A 267 -17.89 8.86 42.09
C SER A 267 -17.56 8.76 40.59
N SER A 268 -17.62 9.90 39.90
CA SER A 268 -17.19 10.03 38.52
C SER A 268 -15.71 9.67 38.28
N THR A 269 -14.88 9.73 39.34
CA THR A 269 -13.44 9.39 39.30
C THR A 269 -13.16 7.92 39.59
N GLY A 270 -14.20 7.10 39.78
CA GLY A 270 -14.06 5.67 40.07
C GLY A 270 -13.69 5.38 41.53
N GLN A 271 -13.75 6.37 42.41
CA GLN A 271 -13.49 6.20 43.84
C GLN A 271 -14.80 5.95 44.60
N ALA A 272 -14.78 5.01 45.54
CA ALA A 272 -15.94 4.76 46.39
C ALA A 272 -16.16 5.95 47.34
N SER A 273 -17.31 6.60 47.23
CA SER A 273 -17.77 7.64 48.17
C SER A 273 -18.51 7.03 49.35
N ARG A 274 -19.09 5.84 49.19
CA ARG A 274 -19.76 5.09 50.25
C ARG A 274 -19.66 3.59 49.99
N LYS A 275 -19.41 2.82 51.05
CA LYS A 275 -19.60 1.36 51.07
C LYS A 275 -20.10 0.93 52.44
N GLU A 276 -21.19 0.17 52.47
CA GLU A 276 -21.82 -0.25 53.72
C GLU A 276 -22.57 -1.56 53.50
N CYS A 277 -22.36 -2.55 54.37
CA CYS A 277 -23.15 -3.78 54.41
C CYS A 277 -23.87 -3.95 55.76
N LYS A 278 -25.01 -4.66 55.71
CA LYS A 278 -25.88 -4.98 56.84
C LYS A 278 -26.09 -6.49 56.94
N GLY A 279 -26.56 -6.96 58.10
CA GLY A 279 -26.74 -8.38 58.37
C GLY A 279 -25.40 -9.09 58.57
N LYS A 280 -25.30 -10.35 58.12
CA LYS A 280 -24.07 -11.14 58.23
C LYS A 280 -22.98 -10.70 57.24
N LEU A 281 -23.33 -9.83 56.29
CA LEU A 281 -22.40 -9.27 55.30
C LEU A 281 -21.56 -8.09 55.82
N LYS A 282 -21.91 -7.54 56.99
CA LYS A 282 -21.21 -6.39 57.60
C LYS A 282 -19.76 -6.75 57.93
N ASN A 283 -18.84 -5.88 57.55
CA ASN A 283 -17.38 -6.02 57.63
C ASN A 283 -16.79 -7.21 56.85
N VAL A 284 -17.57 -7.82 55.95
CA VAL A 284 -17.16 -9.01 55.19
C VAL A 284 -17.24 -8.76 53.68
N ALA A 285 -18.33 -8.15 53.22
CA ALA A 285 -18.65 -8.06 51.80
C ALA A 285 -18.59 -6.63 51.23
N GLU A 286 -18.17 -5.63 52.02
CA GLU A 286 -18.08 -4.24 51.55
C GLU A 286 -17.13 -4.08 50.35
N SER A 287 -16.00 -4.79 50.36
CA SER A 287 -15.03 -4.77 49.25
C SER A 287 -15.58 -5.42 47.98
N VAL A 288 -16.39 -6.46 48.11
CA VAL A 288 -17.08 -7.12 47.00
C VAL A 288 -18.10 -6.18 46.37
N ALA A 289 -18.91 -5.50 47.20
CA ALA A 289 -19.90 -4.53 46.73
C ALA A 289 -19.24 -3.32 46.05
N GLU A 290 -18.15 -2.81 46.62
CA GLU A 290 -17.32 -1.75 46.03
C GLU A 290 -16.75 -2.19 44.67
N GLN A 291 -16.12 -3.36 44.61
CA GLN A 291 -15.55 -3.89 43.37
C GLN A 291 -16.62 -4.10 42.30
N ALA A 292 -17.77 -4.66 42.67
CA ALA A 292 -18.90 -4.83 41.75
C ALA A 292 -19.35 -3.49 41.17
N ALA A 293 -19.47 -2.46 42.00
CA ALA A 293 -19.90 -1.14 41.54
C ALA A 293 -18.84 -0.45 40.65
N VAL A 294 -17.56 -0.56 40.99
CA VAL A 294 -16.45 -0.05 40.16
C VAL A 294 -16.43 -0.74 38.80
N LEU A 295 -16.53 -2.07 38.77
CA LEU A 295 -16.58 -2.85 37.53
C LEU A 295 -17.80 -2.50 36.70
N PHE A 296 -18.97 -2.38 37.35
CA PHE A 296 -20.20 -2.01 36.67
C PHE A 296 -20.06 -0.66 35.99
N GLN A 297 -19.56 0.37 36.68
CA GLN A 297 -19.40 1.72 36.12
C GLN A 297 -18.33 1.78 35.03
N SER A 298 -17.16 1.18 35.26
CA SER A 298 -15.99 1.33 34.38
C SER A 298 -16.17 0.67 33.02
N TYR A 299 -16.89 -0.45 32.99
CA TYR A 299 -17.06 -1.26 31.79
C TYR A 299 -18.47 -1.18 31.20
N GLN A 300 -19.31 -0.24 31.62
CA GLN A 300 -20.53 0.06 30.86
C GLN A 300 -20.17 0.44 29.42
N VAL A 301 -20.98 -0.02 28.47
CA VAL A 301 -20.79 0.29 27.05
C VAL A 301 -20.67 1.80 26.80
N SER A 302 -21.45 2.62 27.52
CA SER A 302 -21.39 4.08 27.39
C SER A 302 -20.07 4.67 27.89
N ALA A 303 -19.51 4.14 28.99
CA ALA A 303 -18.21 4.58 29.51
C ALA A 303 -17.07 4.18 28.55
N VAL A 304 -17.13 2.95 28.04
CA VAL A 304 -16.17 2.44 27.05
C VAL A 304 -16.21 3.27 25.77
N LEU A 305 -17.38 3.52 25.20
CA LEU A 305 -17.51 4.34 24.00
C LEU A 305 -17.02 5.78 24.24
N GLN A 306 -17.30 6.36 25.41
CA GLN A 306 -16.77 7.67 25.78
C GLN A 306 -15.24 7.68 25.83
N ALA A 307 -14.61 6.64 26.40
CA ALA A 307 -13.16 6.50 26.42
C ALA A 307 -12.58 6.34 25.01
N LEU A 308 -13.28 5.63 24.11
CA LEU A 308 -12.86 5.38 22.74
C LEU A 308 -13.00 6.62 21.83
N MET A 309 -14.01 7.47 22.04
CA MET A 309 -14.21 8.70 21.25
C MET A 309 -13.03 9.67 21.31
N GLY A 310 -12.27 9.67 22.43
CA GLY A 310 -11.08 10.50 22.59
C GLY A 310 -9.78 9.88 22.06
N ARG A 311 -9.84 8.70 21.45
CA ARG A 311 -8.66 7.92 21.06
C ARG A 311 -8.54 7.76 19.55
N SER A 312 -7.31 7.52 19.10
CA SER A 312 -7.08 7.04 17.74
C SER A 312 -7.43 5.56 17.68
N LEU A 313 -8.45 5.21 16.91
CA LEU A 313 -8.87 3.83 16.67
C LEU A 313 -8.50 3.40 15.27
N ALA A 314 -8.26 2.12 15.08
CA ALA A 314 -8.05 1.50 13.78
C ALA A 314 -8.80 0.17 13.73
N VAL A 315 -9.29 -0.22 12.55
CA VAL A 315 -9.73 -1.61 12.36
C VAL A 315 -8.55 -2.57 12.32
N SER A 316 -8.74 -3.78 12.83
CA SER A 316 -7.77 -4.85 12.70
C SER A 316 -7.59 -5.23 11.22
N GLN A 317 -6.41 -5.75 10.85
CA GLN A 317 -6.17 -6.16 9.45
C GLN A 317 -7.14 -7.28 9.07
N GLY A 318 -7.99 -7.04 8.06
CA GLY A 318 -8.94 -8.04 7.55
C GLY A 318 -10.23 -8.21 8.34
N ASP A 319 -10.42 -7.52 9.48
CA ASP A 319 -11.64 -7.61 10.28
C ASP A 319 -12.20 -6.23 10.62
N LYS A 320 -13.22 -5.81 9.87
CA LYS A 320 -13.94 -4.54 10.10
C LYS A 320 -14.73 -4.56 11.41
N GLY A 321 -15.05 -5.73 11.94
CA GLY A 321 -15.79 -5.91 13.19
C GLY A 321 -14.93 -5.74 14.44
N ARG A 322 -13.61 -5.48 14.29
CA ARG A 322 -12.68 -5.39 15.41
C ARG A 322 -11.95 -4.05 15.41
N LEU A 323 -12.25 -3.21 16.39
CA LEU A 323 -11.69 -1.87 16.58
C LEU A 323 -10.62 -1.89 17.66
N GLU A 324 -9.45 -1.35 17.36
CA GLU A 324 -8.29 -1.39 18.22
C GLU A 324 -7.72 0.02 18.40
N THR A 325 -7.29 0.37 19.61
CA THR A 325 -6.59 1.64 19.84
C THR A 325 -5.21 1.63 19.20
N SER A 326 -4.93 2.64 18.39
CA SER A 326 -3.65 2.86 17.72
C SER A 326 -2.73 3.70 18.61
N GLY A 327 -2.06 3.06 19.56
CA GLY A 327 -1.07 3.69 20.46
C GLY A 327 -1.61 4.00 21.86
N GLY A 328 -0.73 4.52 22.72
CA GLY A 328 -0.98 4.71 24.16
C GLY A 328 -0.31 3.64 25.02
N ASN A 329 -0.35 3.85 26.34
CA ASN A 329 0.21 2.89 27.31
C ASN A 329 -0.80 1.80 27.69
N ASP A 330 -2.06 1.94 27.30
CA ASP A 330 -3.13 0.96 27.46
C ASP A 330 -3.79 0.67 26.11
N SER A 331 -4.44 -0.49 26.00
CA SER A 331 -5.06 -0.94 24.75
C SER A 331 -6.51 -1.33 24.94
N TYR A 332 -7.37 -0.89 24.03
CA TYR A 332 -8.75 -1.34 23.91
C TYR A 332 -8.89 -2.09 22.59
N VAL A 333 -9.55 -3.25 22.65
CA VAL A 333 -10.01 -4.00 21.49
C VAL A 333 -11.51 -4.22 21.65
N LEU A 334 -12.31 -3.49 20.86
CA LEU A 334 -13.77 -3.61 20.83
C LEU A 334 -14.18 -4.45 19.62
N THR A 335 -14.83 -5.58 19.88
CA THR A 335 -15.46 -6.41 18.84
C THR A 335 -16.93 -6.06 18.74
N VAL A 336 -17.41 -5.92 17.50
CA VAL A 336 -18.79 -5.55 17.17
C VAL A 336 -19.43 -6.63 16.30
N SER A 337 -20.73 -6.82 16.51
CA SER A 337 -21.59 -7.68 15.70
C SER A 337 -21.84 -7.10 14.31
N LYS A 338 -22.50 -7.88 13.44
CA LYS A 338 -22.93 -7.43 12.11
C LYS A 338 -23.95 -6.29 12.18
N GLU A 339 -24.71 -6.23 13.26
CA GLU A 339 -25.66 -5.17 13.58
C GLU A 339 -25.00 -3.97 14.29
N ASN A 340 -23.66 -3.94 14.35
CA ASN A 340 -22.85 -2.90 14.99
C ASN A 340 -23.04 -2.78 16.51
N PHE A 341 -23.61 -3.78 17.18
CA PHE A 341 -23.62 -3.83 18.64
C PHE A 341 -22.29 -4.34 19.16
N PRO A 342 -21.70 -3.71 20.21
CA PRO A 342 -20.57 -4.27 20.92
C PRO A 342 -20.88 -5.67 21.44
N THR A 343 -19.99 -6.62 21.25
CA THR A 343 -20.15 -7.99 21.76
C THR A 343 -19.05 -8.34 22.74
N GLU A 344 -17.85 -7.80 22.54
CA GLU A 344 -16.69 -8.05 23.38
C GLU A 344 -15.82 -6.80 23.49
N LEU A 345 -15.26 -6.58 24.67
CA LEU A 345 -14.17 -5.65 24.89
C LEU A 345 -13.02 -6.42 25.54
N VAL A 346 -11.81 -6.25 25.02
CA VAL A 346 -10.57 -6.58 25.74
C VAL A 346 -9.87 -5.27 26.07
N TYR A 347 -9.71 -4.99 27.36
CA TYR A 347 -8.97 -3.85 27.87
C TYR A 347 -7.68 -4.30 28.55
N ALA A 348 -6.54 -3.87 28.03
CA ALA A 348 -5.23 -4.09 28.61
C ALA A 348 -4.72 -2.79 29.26
N PRO A 349 -4.79 -2.64 30.58
CA PRO A 349 -4.23 -1.47 31.28
C PRO A 349 -2.69 -1.49 31.25
N PRO A 350 -2.01 -0.36 31.52
CA PRO A 350 -0.55 -0.25 31.33
C PRO A 350 0.26 -1.21 32.20
N ASN A 351 -0.18 -1.43 33.44
CA ASN A 351 0.54 -2.21 34.44
C ASN A 351 -0.39 -3.25 35.10
N GLY A 352 -1.32 -3.84 34.35
CA GLY A 352 -2.29 -4.78 34.90
C GLY A 352 -2.66 -5.90 33.95
N MET A 353 -3.38 -6.89 34.47
CA MET A 353 -3.87 -8.00 33.65
C MET A 353 -5.01 -7.54 32.73
N PRO A 354 -5.03 -7.99 31.47
CA PRO A 354 -6.12 -7.69 30.56
C PRO A 354 -7.47 -8.20 31.09
N VAL A 355 -8.48 -7.33 31.00
CA VAL A 355 -9.87 -7.64 31.33
C VAL A 355 -10.64 -7.88 30.05
N LYS A 356 -11.39 -8.98 30.04
CA LYS A 356 -12.37 -9.30 29.01
C LYS A 356 -13.76 -8.93 29.51
N VAL A 357 -14.55 -8.26 28.68
CA VAL A 357 -15.95 -7.94 28.93
C VAL A 357 -16.78 -8.45 27.75
N GLU A 358 -17.88 -9.12 28.03
CA GLU A 358 -18.83 -9.62 27.04
C GLU A 358 -20.17 -8.92 27.23
N TYR A 359 -20.71 -8.37 26.15
CA TYR A 359 -22.00 -7.68 26.12
C TYR A 359 -23.01 -8.53 25.35
N ALA A 360 -24.21 -8.70 25.90
CA ALA A 360 -25.26 -9.47 25.25
C ALA A 360 -26.66 -8.98 25.66
N ASN A 361 -27.68 -9.58 25.05
CA ASN A 361 -29.09 -9.39 25.39
C ASN A 361 -29.52 -7.92 25.37
N TYR A 362 -29.26 -7.24 24.24
CA TYR A 362 -29.54 -5.81 24.10
C TYR A 362 -31.03 -5.47 24.27
N LEU A 363 -31.34 -4.73 25.33
CA LEU A 363 -32.67 -4.27 25.69
C LEU A 363 -33.01 -2.98 24.94
N ASN A 364 -34.29 -2.81 24.59
CA ASN A 364 -34.78 -1.55 24.03
C ASN A 364 -34.95 -0.51 25.16
N VAL A 365 -34.35 0.66 25.00
CA VAL A 365 -34.47 1.77 25.95
C VAL A 365 -35.48 2.78 25.42
N ASN A 366 -36.75 2.63 25.84
CA ASN A 366 -37.83 3.57 25.52
C ASN A 366 -37.94 3.98 24.03
N ASN A 367 -37.66 3.05 23.10
CA ASN A 367 -37.57 3.28 21.65
C ASN A 367 -36.53 4.31 21.20
N LEU A 368 -35.66 4.77 22.10
CA LEU A 368 -34.56 5.67 21.77
C LEU A 368 -33.35 4.89 21.23
N GLY A 369 -33.16 3.64 21.67
CA GLY A 369 -32.13 2.75 21.15
C GLY A 369 -31.90 1.52 22.02
N ARG A 370 -30.65 1.09 22.18
CA ARG A 370 -30.30 -0.22 22.75
C ARG A 370 -29.30 -0.12 23.89
N TYR A 371 -29.44 -0.99 24.88
CA TYR A 371 -28.55 -1.08 26.04
C TYR A 371 -28.24 -2.54 26.36
N PRO A 372 -26.98 -2.91 26.69
CA PRO A 372 -26.64 -4.29 27.01
C PRO A 372 -27.40 -4.77 28.26
N GLY A 373 -28.28 -5.75 28.08
CA GLY A 373 -28.99 -6.39 29.19
C GLY A 373 -28.12 -7.36 29.97
N ARG A 374 -26.98 -7.77 29.42
CA ARG A 374 -25.98 -8.59 30.11
C ARG A 374 -24.59 -8.03 29.87
N MET A 375 -23.81 -7.98 30.94
CA MET A 375 -22.38 -7.64 30.93
C MET A 375 -21.63 -8.64 31.80
N ALA A 376 -20.73 -9.42 31.20
CA ALA A 376 -19.92 -10.41 31.90
C ALA A 376 -18.44 -10.06 31.82
N LEU A 377 -17.72 -10.11 32.93
CA LEU A 377 -16.34 -9.68 33.04
C LEU A 377 -15.46 -10.78 33.63
N GLY A 378 -14.25 -10.92 33.08
CA GLY A 378 -13.27 -11.88 33.55
C GLY A 378 -11.88 -11.56 33.04
N GLN A 379 -10.92 -12.43 33.38
CA GLN A 379 -9.60 -12.40 32.75
C GLN A 379 -9.66 -13.02 31.36
N VAL A 380 -8.82 -12.54 30.45
CA VAL A 380 -8.70 -13.14 29.11
C VAL A 380 -8.32 -14.62 29.24
N GLY A 381 -9.07 -15.50 28.57
CA GLY A 381 -8.85 -16.96 28.59
C GLY A 381 -9.45 -17.70 29.79
N LYS A 382 -10.21 -17.02 30.67
CA LYS A 382 -10.93 -17.65 31.80
C LYS A 382 -12.43 -17.40 31.71
N GLU A 383 -13.21 -18.20 32.44
CA GLU A 383 -14.64 -17.93 32.62
C GLU A 383 -14.86 -16.57 33.30
N PRO A 384 -15.95 -15.84 32.98
CA PRO A 384 -16.29 -14.60 33.64
C PRO A 384 -16.47 -14.80 35.15
N GLY A 385 -15.76 -14.00 35.95
CA GLY A 385 -15.88 -13.99 37.40
C GLY A 385 -17.01 -13.10 37.91
N TRP A 386 -17.52 -12.21 37.06
CA TRP A 386 -18.59 -11.25 37.38
C TRP A 386 -19.59 -11.19 36.24
N VAL A 387 -20.88 -11.31 36.52
CA VAL A 387 -21.94 -11.25 35.52
C VAL A 387 -23.07 -10.37 36.04
N PHE A 388 -23.31 -9.27 35.36
CA PHE A 388 -24.41 -8.36 35.59
C PHE A 388 -25.50 -8.64 34.55
N THR A 389 -26.71 -8.94 35.00
CA THR A 389 -27.87 -9.16 34.13
C THR A 389 -28.98 -8.22 34.56
N LEU A 390 -29.43 -7.35 33.66
CA LEU A 390 -30.56 -6.46 33.91
C LEU A 390 -31.87 -7.22 33.76
N SER A 391 -32.79 -6.99 34.71
CA SER A 391 -34.15 -7.53 34.66
C SER A 391 -35.05 -6.73 33.72
N ASN A 392 -34.73 -5.44 33.54
CA ASN A 392 -35.49 -4.51 32.72
C ASN A 392 -34.59 -3.48 32.03
N SER A 393 -35.12 -2.81 31.01
CA SER A 393 -34.43 -1.69 30.37
C SER A 393 -34.26 -0.54 31.38
N PRO A 394 -33.09 0.12 31.44
CA PRO A 394 -32.91 1.28 32.31
C PRO A 394 -33.97 2.35 32.05
N THR A 395 -34.56 2.86 33.13
CA THR A 395 -35.60 3.90 33.08
C THR A 395 -35.04 5.22 33.57
N ARG A 396 -35.52 6.33 33.00
CA ARG A 396 -35.21 7.65 33.52
C ARG A 396 -35.72 7.74 34.95
N ARG A 397 -34.89 8.25 35.85
CA ARG A 397 -35.32 8.44 37.24
C ARG A 397 -36.52 9.39 37.27
N ALA A 398 -37.57 9.04 38.01
CA ALA A 398 -38.62 9.98 38.34
C ALA A 398 -38.00 11.14 39.14
N ARG A 399 -38.25 12.37 38.71
CA ARG A 399 -37.69 13.56 39.36
C ARG A 399 -38.26 13.77 40.76
#